data_AF-A0A1Q3JQV4-F1
#
_entry.id   AF-A0A1Q3JQV4-F1
#
_cell.length_a   1.000
_cell.length_b   1.000
_cell.length_c   1.000
_cell.angle_alpha   90.00
_cell.angle_beta   90.00
_cell.angle_gamma   90.00
#
_symmetry.space_group_name_H-M   'P 1'
#
loop_
_entity.id
_entity.type
_entity.pdbx_description
1 polymer ?
#
loop_
_entity_poly.entity_id
_entity_poly.type
_entity_poly.pdbx_seq_one_letter_code
_entity_poly.pdbx_strand_id
1 'polypeptide(L)'
;MADKPQLEGLKSAADVAKQIIALSTGVIAITVTFLEKIVQPGSATTAREVPRLLKFAWGGYGLSILFACITLMAITGTFTAFDRKANGLPLNEQQERAVTGYEGHIRMPAGAMVFAFLGSLLLTILVGVTWL
;
A
#
# COMPACT_ATOMS: atom_id res chain seq x y z
N MET A 1 -9.95 -25.03 -24.09
CA MET A 1 -8.99 -23.91 -24.05
C MET A 1 -8.99 -23.41 -22.63
N ALA A 2 -7.93 -23.70 -21.85
CA ALA A 2 -7.91 -23.40 -20.42
C ALA A 2 -7.88 -21.88 -20.22
N ASP A 3 -8.85 -21.40 -19.47
CA ASP A 3 -9.09 -20.01 -19.11
C ASP A 3 -7.83 -19.44 -18.41
N LYS A 4 -7.06 -18.61 -19.12
CA LYS A 4 -5.88 -17.88 -18.60
C LYS A 4 -6.13 -16.49 -17.97
N PRO A 5 -7.37 -15.96 -17.74
CA PRO A 5 -7.55 -14.56 -17.36
C PRO A 5 -7.19 -14.24 -15.90
N GLN A 6 -7.17 -15.23 -14.99
CA GLN A 6 -6.96 -14.98 -13.56
C GLN A 6 -5.52 -14.55 -13.19
N LEU A 7 -4.52 -14.96 -13.99
CA LEU A 7 -3.11 -14.66 -13.71
C LEU A 7 -2.74 -13.21 -14.05
N GLU A 8 -3.35 -12.63 -15.08
CA GLU A 8 -3.08 -11.25 -15.51
C GLU A 8 -3.60 -10.23 -14.49
N GLY A 9 -4.80 -10.45 -13.94
CA GLY A 9 -5.35 -9.63 -12.87
C GLY A 9 -4.46 -9.60 -11.62
N LEU A 10 -3.94 -10.76 -11.21
CA LEU A 10 -3.01 -10.86 -10.07
C LEU A 10 -1.69 -10.13 -10.32
N LYS A 11 -1.15 -10.21 -11.54
CA LYS A 11 0.07 -9.45 -11.91
C LYS A 11 -0.17 -7.95 -11.85
N SER A 12 -1.29 -7.50 -12.44
CA SER A 12 -1.68 -6.09 -12.39
C SER A 12 -1.84 -5.58 -10.95
N ALA A 13 -2.51 -6.36 -10.08
CA ALA A 13 -2.65 -6.03 -8.67
C ALA A 13 -1.30 -5.94 -7.94
N ALA A 14 -0.36 -6.83 -8.25
CA ALA A 14 0.99 -6.78 -7.68
C ALA A 14 1.74 -5.52 -8.13
N ASP A 15 1.57 -5.09 -9.39
CA ASP A 15 2.19 -3.87 -9.89
C ASP A 15 1.61 -2.61 -9.24
N VAL A 16 0.29 -2.56 -9.01
CA VAL A 16 -0.35 -1.49 -8.23
C VAL A 16 0.21 -1.43 -6.81
N ALA A 17 0.36 -2.57 -6.13
CA ALA A 17 0.91 -2.60 -4.78
C ALA A 17 2.36 -2.05 -4.74
N LYS A 18 3.21 -2.42 -5.71
CA LYS A 18 4.57 -1.88 -5.83
C LYS A 18 4.57 -0.37 -6.09
N GLN A 19 3.68 0.13 -6.94
CA GLN A 19 3.54 1.56 -7.20
C GLN A 19 3.13 2.33 -5.95
N ILE A 20 2.18 1.81 -5.17
CA ILE A 20 1.78 2.43 -3.90
C ILE A 20 2.95 2.46 -2.91
N ILE A 21 3.76 1.41 -2.82
CA ILE A 21 4.97 1.40 -1.98
C ILE A 21 5.93 2.51 -2.43
N ALA A 22 6.22 2.57 -3.74
CA ALA A 22 7.14 3.54 -4.30
C ALA A 22 6.67 4.99 -4.08
N LEU A 23 5.41 5.29 -4.38
CA LEU A 23 4.81 6.61 -4.19
C LEU A 23 4.78 7.00 -2.70
N SER A 24 4.36 6.10 -1.82
CA SER A 24 4.34 6.35 -0.37
C SER A 24 5.73 6.68 0.16
N THR A 25 6.74 5.91 -0.25
CA THR A 25 8.13 6.12 0.15
C THR A 25 8.67 7.44 -0.40
N GLY A 26 8.39 7.75 -1.66
CA GLY A 26 8.79 9.01 -2.29
C GLY A 26 8.20 10.24 -1.59
N VAL A 27 6.90 10.21 -1.27
CA VAL A 27 6.24 11.31 -0.54
C VAL A 27 6.82 11.47 0.86
N ILE A 28 7.03 10.38 1.60
CA ILE A 28 7.68 10.42 2.93
C ILE A 28 9.08 11.04 2.81
N ALA A 29 9.91 10.55 1.88
CA ALA A 29 11.26 11.04 1.70
C ALA A 29 11.29 12.55 1.40
N ILE A 30 10.50 13.01 0.43
CA ILE A 30 10.42 14.43 0.05
C ILE A 30 9.94 15.28 1.24
N THR A 31 8.87 14.87 1.92
CA THR A 31 8.27 15.66 3.01
C THR A 31 9.14 15.69 4.27
N VAL A 32 9.92 14.65 4.54
CA VAL A 32 10.90 14.63 5.63
C VAL A 32 12.13 15.47 5.26
N THR A 33 12.69 15.30 4.06
CA THR A 33 13.87 16.06 3.61
C THR A 33 13.60 17.57 3.55
N PHE A 34 12.42 17.96 3.07
CA PHE A 34 12.03 19.37 2.97
C PHE A 34 11.16 19.85 4.13
N LEU A 35 11.11 19.12 5.24
CA LEU A 35 10.28 19.45 6.40
C LEU A 35 10.49 20.89 6.87
N GLU A 36 11.75 21.33 6.92
CA GLU A 36 12.08 22.70 7.30
C GLU A 36 11.55 23.73 6.30
N LYS A 37 11.52 23.41 5.00
CA LYS A 37 10.95 24.32 3.99
C LYS A 37 9.41 24.34 4.05
N ILE A 38 8.79 23.23 4.47
CA ILE A 38 7.34 23.08 4.57
C ILE A 38 6.81 23.75 5.84
N VAL A 39 7.50 23.60 6.97
CA VAL A 39 7.10 24.18 8.25
C VAL A 39 7.79 25.55 8.42
N GLN A 40 7.07 26.62 8.12
CA GLN A 40 7.55 27.98 8.41
C GLN A 40 7.38 28.29 9.90
N PRO A 41 8.39 28.88 10.57
CA PRO A 41 8.22 29.35 11.94
C PRO A 41 7.22 30.51 11.99
N GLY A 42 6.16 30.39 12.79
CA GLY A 42 5.17 31.45 12.98
C GLY A 42 5.68 32.67 13.76
N SER A 43 6.84 32.56 14.41
CA SER A 43 7.55 33.65 15.11
C SER A 43 8.99 33.22 15.40
N ALA A 44 9.92 34.17 15.55
CA ALA A 44 11.31 33.94 15.93
C ALA A 44 11.49 33.25 17.30
N THR A 45 10.44 33.18 18.12
CA THR A 45 10.46 32.61 19.48
C THR A 45 9.66 31.31 19.64
N THR A 46 8.95 30.84 18.60
CA THR A 46 8.14 29.63 18.69
C THR A 46 8.88 28.47 18.03
N ALA A 47 9.04 27.36 18.75
CA ALA A 47 9.66 26.16 18.24
C ALA A 47 8.95 25.67 16.96
N ARG A 48 9.73 25.15 16.00
CA ARG A 48 9.24 24.66 14.71
C ARG A 48 8.46 23.36 14.93
N GLU A 49 7.15 23.46 15.12
CA GLU A 49 6.31 22.29 15.38
C GLU A 49 5.85 21.63 14.08
N VAL A 50 6.16 20.34 13.94
CA VAL A 50 5.64 19.54 12.82
C VAL A 50 4.11 19.42 12.93
N PRO A 51 3.34 19.82 11.89
CA PRO A 51 1.88 19.73 11.91
C PRO A 51 1.42 18.32 12.27
N ARG A 52 0.46 18.21 13.21
CA ARG A 52 -0.07 16.91 13.65
C ARG A 52 -0.62 16.11 12.46
N LEU A 53 -1.27 16.78 11.51
CA LEU A 53 -1.77 16.21 10.26
C LEU A 53 -0.67 15.53 9.44
N LEU A 54 0.53 16.14 9.36
CA LEU A 54 1.66 15.58 8.62
C LEU A 54 2.23 14.33 9.31
N LYS A 55 2.29 14.32 10.65
CA LYS A 55 2.68 13.13 11.42
C LYS A 55 1.73 11.96 11.18
N PHE A 56 0.42 12.23 11.20
CA PHE A 56 -0.59 11.20 10.89
C PHE A 56 -0.51 10.73 9.44
N ALA A 57 -0.23 11.63 8.50
CA ALA A 57 -0.02 11.27 7.09
C ALA A 57 1.14 10.29 6.91
N TRP A 58 2.30 10.56 7.52
CA TRP A 58 3.45 9.65 7.50
C TRP A 58 3.12 8.28 8.11
N GLY A 59 2.43 8.26 9.26
CA GLY A 59 1.97 7.03 9.87
C GLY A 59 1.06 6.22 8.94
N GLY A 60 0.10 6.88 8.28
CA GLY A 60 -0.80 6.21 7.34
C GLY A 60 -0.11 5.75 6.04
N TYR A 61 0.92 6.45 5.54
CA TYR A 61 1.73 5.97 4.42
C TYR A 61 2.53 4.72 4.83
N GLY A 62 3.09 4.71 6.04
CA GLY A 62 3.72 3.52 6.61
C GLY A 62 2.75 2.33 6.71
N LEU A 63 1.52 2.59 7.16
CA LEU A 63 0.46 1.58 7.23
C LEU A 63 0.05 1.07 5.83
N SER A 64 -0.03 1.97 4.85
CA SER A 64 -0.28 1.61 3.46
C SER A 64 0.81 0.69 2.91
N ILE A 65 2.09 0.99 3.18
CA ILE A 65 3.22 0.14 2.79
C ILE A 65 3.10 -1.24 3.45
N LEU A 66 2.77 -1.31 4.74
CA LEU A 66 2.58 -2.58 5.44
C LEU A 66 1.50 -3.45 4.77
N PHE A 67 0.33 -2.87 4.48
CA PHE A 67 -0.75 -3.58 3.80
C PHE A 67 -0.41 -3.95 2.36
N ALA A 68 0.38 -3.13 1.66
CA ALA A 68 0.90 -3.47 0.33
C ALA A 68 1.81 -4.71 0.38
N CYS A 69 2.70 -4.79 1.36
CA CYS A 69 3.53 -5.98 1.59
C CYS A 69 2.68 -7.23 1.88
N ILE A 70 1.66 -7.11 2.73
CA ILE A 70 0.72 -8.22 3.01
C ILE A 70 -0.01 -8.65 1.73
N THR A 71 -0.46 -7.69 0.92
CA THR A 71 -1.11 -7.94 -0.37
C THR A 71 -0.19 -8.70 -1.33
N LEU A 72 1.08 -8.29 -1.44
CA LEU A 72 2.08 -8.98 -2.27
C LEU A 72 2.34 -10.41 -1.79
N MET A 73 2.39 -10.65 -0.48
CA MET A 73 2.52 -12.00 0.08
C MET A 73 1.30 -12.86 -0.27
N ALA A 74 0.09 -12.31 -0.17
CA ALA A 74 -1.15 -13.01 -0.52
C ALA A 74 -1.21 -13.36 -2.03
N ILE A 75 -0.81 -12.43 -2.90
CA ILE A 75 -0.70 -12.67 -4.34
C ILE A 75 0.36 -13.75 -4.63
N THR A 76 1.52 -13.68 -3.98
CA THR A 76 2.61 -14.66 -4.14
C THR A 76 2.14 -16.06 -3.74
N GLY A 77 1.47 -16.20 -2.59
CA GLY A 77 0.90 -17.48 -2.15
C GLY A 77 -0.12 -18.04 -3.14
N THR A 78 -0.88 -17.17 -3.81
CA THR A 78 -1.84 -17.56 -4.85
C THR A 78 -1.13 -18.04 -6.12
N PHE A 79 -0.05 -17.38 -6.56
CA PHE A 79 0.78 -17.90 -7.65
C PHE A 79 1.42 -19.25 -7.32
N THR A 80 1.91 -19.44 -6.09
CA THR A 80 2.45 -20.74 -5.65
C THR A 80 1.38 -21.83 -5.67
N ALA A 81 0.13 -21.51 -5.32
CA ALA A 81 -0.98 -22.46 -5.38
C ALA A 81 -1.29 -22.88 -6.83
N PHE A 82 -1.30 -21.93 -7.77
CA PHE A 82 -1.47 -22.22 -9.20
C PHE A 82 -0.34 -23.10 -9.74
N ASP A 83 0.92 -22.80 -9.39
CA ASP A 83 2.08 -23.59 -9.82
C ASP A 83 2.06 -25.02 -9.26
N ARG A 84 1.71 -25.20 -7.98
CA ARG A 84 1.52 -26.53 -7.39
C ARG A 84 0.44 -27.34 -8.10
N LYS A 85 -0.70 -26.72 -8.41
CA LYS A 85 -1.78 -27.38 -9.15
C LYS A 85 -1.33 -27.80 -10.55
N ALA A 86 -0.60 -26.95 -11.25
CA ALA A 86 -0.08 -27.24 -12.59
C ALA A 86 0.89 -28.42 -12.59
N ASN A 87 1.68 -28.58 -11.52
CA ASN A 87 2.63 -29.68 -11.34
C ASN A 87 2.03 -30.93 -10.67
N GLY A 88 0.71 -30.99 -10.45
CA GLY A 88 0.05 -32.15 -9.83
C GLY A 88 0.40 -32.40 -8.37
N LEU A 89 0.92 -31.39 -7.67
CA LEU A 89 1.26 -31.48 -6.25
C LEU A 89 0.01 -31.33 -5.38
N PRO A 90 -0.04 -31.97 -4.20
CA PRO A 90 -1.16 -31.81 -3.27
C PRO A 90 -1.27 -30.36 -2.80
N LEU A 91 -2.51 -29.84 -2.81
CA LEU A 91 -2.86 -28.51 -2.31
C LEU A 91 -3.41 -28.63 -0.89
N ASN A 92 -3.10 -27.66 -0.05
CA ASN A 92 -3.83 -27.50 1.21
C ASN A 92 -5.17 -26.78 0.97
N GLU A 93 -6.06 -26.79 1.97
CA GLU A 93 -7.40 -26.20 1.86
C GLU A 93 -7.37 -24.70 1.47
N GLN A 94 -6.38 -23.95 1.98
CA GLN A 94 -6.23 -22.52 1.66
C GLN A 94 -5.79 -22.31 0.20
N GLN A 95 -4.89 -23.15 -0.31
CA GLN A 95 -4.41 -23.12 -1.70
C GLN A 95 -5.49 -23.56 -2.68
N GLU A 96 -6.30 -24.55 -2.30
CA GLU A 96 -7.45 -24.99 -3.09
C GLU A 96 -8.49 -23.87 -3.23
N ARG A 97 -8.80 -23.17 -2.13
CA ARG A 97 -9.66 -21.96 -2.15
C ARG A 97 -9.07 -20.85 -3.03
N ALA A 98 -7.77 -20.59 -2.94
CA ALA A 98 -7.11 -19.57 -3.74
C ALA A 98 -7.19 -19.84 -5.25
N VAL A 99 -7.10 -21.12 -5.66
CA VAL A 99 -7.15 -21.51 -7.08
C VAL A 99 -8.58 -21.65 -7.61
N THR A 100 -9.58 -21.84 -6.73
CA THR A 100 -11.00 -21.90 -7.09
C THR A 100 -11.67 -20.53 -7.19
N GLY A 101 -10.92 -19.43 -6.98
CA GLY A 101 -11.41 -18.07 -7.18
C GLY A 101 -11.80 -17.33 -5.89
N TYR A 102 -11.41 -17.83 -4.71
CA TYR A 102 -11.56 -17.06 -3.48
C TYR A 102 -10.51 -15.95 -3.43
N GLU A 103 -10.94 -14.69 -3.61
CA GLU A 103 -10.05 -13.52 -3.62
C GLU A 103 -10.02 -12.75 -2.29
N GLY A 104 -10.77 -13.21 -1.27
CA GLY A 104 -10.98 -12.46 -0.03
C GLY A 104 -9.69 -12.13 0.73
N HIS A 105 -8.71 -13.04 0.70
CA HIS A 105 -7.40 -12.84 1.35
C HIS A 105 -6.50 -11.81 0.64
N ILE A 106 -6.77 -11.50 -0.63
CA ILE A 106 -6.06 -10.45 -1.38
C ILE A 106 -6.83 -9.14 -1.29
N ARG A 107 -8.16 -9.19 -1.47
CA ARG A 107 -9.00 -8.00 -1.56
C ARG A 107 -9.06 -7.21 -0.26
N MET A 108 -9.09 -7.89 0.89
CA MET A 108 -9.12 -7.21 2.19
C MET A 108 -7.85 -6.37 2.46
N PRO A 109 -6.62 -6.92 2.40
CA PRO A 109 -5.42 -6.12 2.59
C PRO A 109 -5.21 -5.11 1.46
N ALA A 110 -5.58 -5.43 0.21
CA ALA A 110 -5.50 -4.48 -0.90
C ALA A 110 -6.42 -3.27 -0.68
N GLY A 111 -7.63 -3.49 -0.19
CA GLY A 111 -8.55 -2.41 0.19
C GLY A 111 -7.95 -1.54 1.30
N ALA A 112 -7.46 -2.16 2.37
CA ALA A 112 -6.84 -1.44 3.49
C ALA A 112 -5.62 -0.60 3.06
N MET A 113 -4.78 -1.14 2.16
CA MET A 113 -3.67 -0.43 1.51
C MET A 113 -4.18 0.84 0.80
N VAL A 114 -5.16 0.71 -0.09
CA VAL A 114 -5.68 1.85 -0.87
C VAL A 114 -6.31 2.91 0.03
N PHE A 115 -7.11 2.49 1.03
CA PHE A 115 -7.71 3.44 1.98
C PHE A 115 -6.67 4.19 2.80
N ALA A 116 -5.64 3.49 3.30
CA ALA A 116 -4.54 4.12 4.04
C ALA A 116 -3.77 5.10 3.14
N PHE A 117 -3.45 4.71 1.90
CA PHE A 117 -2.76 5.58 0.93
C PHE A 117 -3.55 6.86 0.64
N LEU A 118 -4.82 6.73 0.25
CA LEU A 118 -5.67 7.86 -0.11
C LEU A 118 -5.94 8.76 1.10
N GLY A 119 -6.17 8.18 2.28
CA GLY A 119 -6.31 8.94 3.52
C GLY A 119 -5.07 9.77 3.84
N SER A 120 -3.89 9.17 3.75
CA SER A 120 -2.62 9.89 3.95
C SER A 120 -2.34 10.94 2.90
N LEU A 121 -2.73 10.68 1.64
CA LEU A 121 -2.61 11.67 0.58
C LEU A 121 -3.49 12.89 0.84
N LEU A 122 -4.75 12.68 1.26
CA LEU A 122 -5.65 13.76 1.65
C LEU A 122 -5.09 14.55 2.84
N LEU A 123 -4.55 13.88 3.86
CA LEU A 123 -3.92 14.57 5.00
C LEU A 123 -2.72 15.43 4.56
N THR A 124 -1.88 14.92 3.66
CA THR A 124 -0.74 15.68 3.11
C THR A 124 -1.21 16.90 2.31
N ILE A 125 -2.25 16.75 1.48
CA ILE A 125 -2.85 17.87 0.73
C ILE A 125 -3.44 18.91 1.69
N LEU A 126 -4.15 18.49 2.74
CA LEU A 126 -4.72 19.38 3.73
C LEU A 126 -3.66 20.19 4.48
N VAL A 127 -2.49 19.59 4.77
CA VAL A 127 -1.34 20.36 5.29
C VAL A 127 -0.94 21.44 4.28
N GLY A 128 -0.83 21.11 2.99
CA GLY A 128 -0.50 22.09 1.97
C GLY A 128 -1.53 23.21 1.79
N VAL A 129 -2.80 23.01 2.12
CA VAL A 129 -3.84 24.05 1.99
C VAL A 129 -4.01 24.87 3.27
N THR A 130 -3.76 24.27 4.44
CA THR A 130 -4.02 24.91 5.76
C THR A 130 -2.78 25.51 6.40
N TRP A 131 -1.58 25.07 6.01
CA TRP A 131 -0.31 25.43 6.65
C TRP A 131 0.72 26.09 5.73
N LEU A 132 0.56 26.02 4.40
CA LEU A 132 1.35 26.80 3.43
C LEU A 132 0.60 28.08 3.06
#